data_AF-A0A9W4LQD7-F1
#
_entry.id   AF-A0A9W4LQD7-F1
#
_cell.length_a   1.000
_cell.length_b   1.000
_cell.length_c   1.000
_cell.angle_alpha   90.00
_cell.angle_beta   90.00
_cell.angle_gamma   90.00
#
_symmetry.space_group_name_H-M   'P 1'
#
loop_
_entity.id
_entity.type
_entity.pdbx_description
1 polymer ?
#
loop_
_entity_poly.entity_id
_entity_poly.type
_entity_poly.pdbx_seq_one_letter_code
_entity_poly.pdbx_strand_id
1 'polypeptide(L)'
;MTLPPVRLPDSASIQAALAGLDPASIDADLVPALAAAFPGFDFSLARVDDDYWRDTRSVIQPDGTRVGELGPWMTGELAKDGGDVKATWERLKDTGLQITEWRGASAFVFAPTGPAPADYIQIALGREVEWRAGPVVNPDYRPWGEQELLDPSWPRRDPLPDTDRLAGPVYRLLDRAGSAFVHVRSFLDRCGRIEREKREAKRPEMERRVVRETGPGGATRETPFLNLVPDYFEFVPRELRFFRDWEDSSARPQRVFAHWALDARDYTYKGEREVGFIPRPLKMPRERLLLTPETSVHQLMDRIEAVDGEVGLPFGWFFLMTHGHWVEPDVGLAIAEGLKAQRVRLPDADAAVLLRWAERSYGF
;
A
#
# COMPACT_ATOMS: atom_id res chain seq x y z
N MET A 1 16.47 23.84 -16.78
CA MET A 1 16.18 22.75 -17.73
C MET A 1 16.83 21.49 -17.16
N THR A 2 16.02 20.54 -16.70
CA THR A 2 16.50 19.22 -16.25
C THR A 2 16.96 18.42 -17.46
N LEU A 3 18.12 17.78 -17.36
CA LEU A 3 18.63 16.88 -18.41
C LEU A 3 17.68 15.67 -18.54
N PRO A 4 17.51 15.11 -19.75
CA PRO A 4 16.70 13.90 -19.92
C PRO A 4 17.31 12.73 -19.12
N PRO A 5 16.48 11.85 -18.52
CA PRO A 5 16.97 10.71 -17.74
C PRO A 5 17.87 9.80 -18.58
N VAL A 6 19.05 9.48 -18.05
CA VAL A 6 20.04 8.65 -18.77
C VAL A 6 19.68 7.17 -18.74
N ARG A 7 19.11 6.69 -17.62
CA ARG A 7 18.62 5.32 -17.42
C ARG A 7 17.58 5.29 -16.30
N LEU A 8 16.61 4.38 -16.38
CA LEU A 8 15.68 4.15 -15.27
C LEU A 8 16.41 3.54 -14.06
N PRO A 9 15.99 3.87 -12.82
CA PRO A 9 16.50 3.20 -11.63
C PRO A 9 16.21 1.70 -11.63
N ASP A 10 17.18 0.91 -11.16
CA ASP A 10 17.04 -0.52 -10.89
C ASP A 10 17.31 -0.80 -9.41
N SER A 11 16.75 -1.90 -8.88
CA SER A 11 16.81 -2.20 -7.44
C SER A 11 18.24 -2.28 -6.89
N ALA A 12 19.18 -2.84 -7.65
CA ALA A 12 20.57 -2.99 -7.19
C ALA A 12 21.27 -1.63 -7.10
N SER A 13 21.10 -0.77 -8.11
CA SER A 13 21.64 0.58 -8.10
C SER A 13 21.02 1.45 -7.01
N ILE A 14 19.71 1.30 -6.75
CA ILE A 14 19.05 2.01 -5.64
C ILE A 14 19.64 1.54 -4.31
N GLN A 15 19.72 0.23 -4.07
CA GLN A 15 20.30 -0.32 -2.84
C GLN A 15 21.74 0.16 -2.61
N ALA A 16 22.55 0.24 -3.67
CA ALA A 16 23.91 0.78 -3.59
C ALA A 16 23.92 2.26 -3.16
N ALA A 17 23.01 3.08 -3.70
CA ALA A 17 22.87 4.48 -3.29
C ALA A 17 22.43 4.61 -1.82
N LEU A 18 21.47 3.79 -1.39
CA LEU A 18 20.98 3.79 0.00
C LEU A 18 22.05 3.34 1.00
N ALA A 19 22.90 2.39 0.63
CA ALA A 19 23.96 1.86 1.49
C ALA A 19 25.07 2.89 1.79
N GLY A 20 25.20 3.93 0.96
CA GLY A 20 26.20 4.99 1.13
C GLY A 20 25.73 6.17 2.00
N LEU A 21 24.49 6.15 2.49
CA LEU A 21 23.94 7.26 3.28
C LEU A 21 24.52 7.26 4.70
N ASP A 22 24.81 8.46 5.21
CA ASP A 22 25.19 8.66 6.62
C ASP A 22 23.94 8.59 7.51
N PRO A 23 23.85 7.68 8.49
CA PRO A 23 22.72 7.63 9.43
C PRO A 23 22.44 8.95 10.17
N ALA A 24 23.45 9.82 10.35
CA ALA A 24 23.30 11.11 11.03
C ALA A 24 22.54 12.16 10.19
N SER A 25 22.65 12.09 8.87
CA SER A 25 22.02 13.05 7.92
C SER A 25 21.13 12.37 6.87
N ILE A 26 20.77 11.11 7.11
CA ILE A 26 20.14 10.23 6.12
C ILE A 26 18.93 10.82 5.39
N ASP A 27 18.10 11.60 6.10
CA ASP A 27 16.90 12.21 5.52
C ASP A 27 17.26 13.34 4.54
N ALA A 28 18.29 14.12 4.84
CA ALA A 28 18.78 15.20 3.99
C ALA A 28 19.58 14.66 2.79
N ASP A 29 20.28 13.54 2.97
CA ASP A 29 21.17 12.99 1.96
C ASP A 29 20.47 12.10 0.93
N LEU A 30 19.26 11.58 1.23
CA LEU A 30 18.57 10.61 0.36
C LEU A 30 18.33 11.14 -1.07
N VAL A 31 17.70 12.31 -1.20
CA VAL A 31 17.38 12.90 -2.51
C VAL A 31 18.66 13.27 -3.28
N PRO A 32 19.65 13.95 -2.68
CA PRO A 32 20.95 14.19 -3.32
C PRO A 32 21.65 12.92 -3.80
N ALA A 33 21.68 11.86 -2.98
CA ALA A 33 22.33 10.60 -3.34
C ALA A 33 21.64 9.92 -4.53
N LEU A 34 20.30 9.90 -4.55
CA LEU A 34 19.54 9.37 -5.69
C LEU A 34 19.73 10.22 -6.95
N ALA A 35 19.74 11.55 -6.83
CA ALA A 35 19.98 12.45 -7.95
C ALA A 35 21.40 12.27 -8.55
N ALA A 36 22.40 12.01 -7.71
CA ALA A 36 23.76 11.69 -8.14
C ALA A 36 23.83 10.32 -8.85
N ALA A 37 23.14 9.31 -8.31
CA ALA A 37 23.11 7.96 -8.89
C ALA A 37 22.29 7.88 -10.20
N PHE A 38 21.27 8.74 -10.35
CA PHE A 38 20.38 8.77 -11.51
C PHE A 38 20.20 10.21 -12.02
N PRO A 39 21.19 10.75 -12.75
CA PRO A 39 21.11 12.09 -13.32
C PRO A 39 19.92 12.24 -14.27
N GLY A 40 19.25 13.40 -14.18
CA GLY A 40 18.08 13.76 -15.01
C GLY A 40 16.73 13.50 -14.36
N PHE A 41 16.68 12.86 -13.19
CA PHE A 41 15.47 12.79 -12.36
C PHE A 41 15.42 13.94 -11.36
N ASP A 42 14.22 14.51 -11.19
CA ASP A 42 13.92 15.48 -10.15
C ASP A 42 13.21 14.75 -9.00
N PHE A 43 14.01 14.23 -8.06
CA PHE A 43 13.50 13.40 -6.97
C PHE A 43 12.87 14.23 -5.85
N SER A 44 11.73 13.78 -5.35
CA SER A 44 11.07 14.30 -4.14
C SER A 44 10.77 13.19 -3.15
N LEU A 45 10.93 13.45 -1.86
CA LEU A 45 10.64 12.52 -0.76
C LEU A 45 9.32 12.88 -0.08
N ALA A 46 8.46 11.88 0.13
CA ALA A 46 7.33 11.94 1.06
C ALA A 46 7.50 10.88 2.14
N ARG A 47 7.37 11.29 3.40
CA ARG A 47 7.32 10.36 4.54
C ARG A 47 5.87 10.14 4.93
N VAL A 48 5.54 8.90 5.28
CA VAL A 48 4.22 8.54 5.81
C VAL A 48 4.38 8.35 7.31
N ASP A 49 3.40 8.86 8.06
CA ASP A 49 3.29 8.63 9.49
C ASP A 49 2.57 7.30 9.72
N ASP A 50 3.27 6.21 9.41
CA ASP A 50 2.85 4.84 9.70
C ASP A 50 3.98 4.09 10.40
N ASP A 51 3.61 3.14 11.27
CA ASP A 51 4.56 2.27 11.95
C ASP A 51 4.41 0.85 11.43
N TYR A 52 5.55 0.21 11.16
CA TYR A 52 5.60 -1.23 10.91
C TYR A 52 6.84 -1.87 11.55
N TRP A 53 6.74 -3.19 11.71
CA TRP A 53 7.83 -4.05 12.14
C TRP A 53 8.19 -4.99 11.01
N ARG A 54 9.49 -5.28 10.85
CA ARG A 54 9.89 -6.39 10.00
C ARG A 54 9.66 -7.71 10.74
N ASP A 55 9.18 -8.71 10.02
CA ASP A 55 9.03 -10.06 10.55
C ASP A 55 10.39 -10.68 10.94
N THR A 56 11.45 -10.30 10.21
CA THR A 56 12.81 -10.77 10.46
C THR A 56 13.39 -10.16 11.74
N ARG A 57 13.68 -11.02 12.71
CA ARG A 57 14.30 -10.69 14.00
C ARG A 57 15.69 -11.29 14.09
N SER A 58 16.58 -10.66 14.84
CA SER A 58 17.94 -11.18 15.06
C SER A 58 18.24 -11.38 16.54
N VAL A 59 19.11 -12.34 16.85
CA VAL A 59 19.59 -12.64 18.20
C VAL A 59 20.96 -12.00 18.41
N ILE A 60 21.14 -11.37 19.56
CA ILE A 60 22.40 -10.77 20.00
C ILE A 60 22.78 -11.29 21.39
N GLN A 61 24.08 -11.29 21.65
CA GLN A 61 24.66 -11.51 22.97
C GLN A 61 24.46 -10.27 23.87
N PRO A 62 24.60 -10.41 25.22
CA PRO A 62 24.50 -9.29 26.15
C PRO A 62 25.45 -8.13 25.84
N ASP A 63 26.61 -8.43 25.23
CA ASP A 63 27.62 -7.44 24.81
C ASP A 63 27.28 -6.75 23.48
N GLY A 64 26.18 -7.14 22.82
CA GLY A 64 25.75 -6.63 21.51
C GLY A 64 26.23 -7.45 20.31
N THR A 65 27.04 -8.50 20.51
CA THR A 65 27.55 -9.33 19.41
C THR A 65 26.41 -10.07 18.70
N ARG A 66 26.33 -9.95 17.37
CA ARG A 66 25.31 -10.62 16.54
C ARG A 66 25.55 -12.13 16.53
N VAL A 67 24.51 -12.90 16.84
CA VAL A 67 24.52 -14.37 16.78
C VAL A 67 23.94 -14.88 15.46
N GLY A 68 22.79 -14.36 15.04
CA GLY A 68 22.12 -14.79 13.80
C GLY A 68 20.66 -14.34 13.73
N GLU A 69 19.96 -14.76 12.69
CA GLU A 69 18.51 -14.56 12.56
C GLU A 69 17.74 -15.50 13.51
N LEU A 70 16.71 -14.98 14.17
CA LEU A 70 15.97 -15.68 15.23
C LEU A 70 15.40 -17.03 14.77
N GLY A 71 14.70 -17.08 13.63
CA GLY A 71 14.04 -18.29 13.16
C GLY A 71 15.03 -19.46 12.97
N PRO A 72 15.99 -19.34 12.03
CA PRO A 72 16.99 -20.38 11.80
C PRO A 72 17.82 -20.73 13.04
N TRP A 73 18.19 -19.73 13.84
CA TRP A 73 18.97 -19.94 15.06
C TRP A 73 18.16 -20.74 16.09
N MET A 74 16.90 -20.35 16.35
CA MET A 74 16.03 -21.00 17.33
C MET A 74 15.65 -22.41 16.89
N THR A 75 15.44 -22.66 15.59
CA THR A 75 15.30 -24.03 15.06
C THR A 75 16.53 -24.87 15.37
N GLY A 76 17.74 -24.31 15.22
CA GLY A 76 18.98 -24.98 15.59
C GLY A 76 19.10 -25.25 17.09
N GLU A 77 18.65 -24.33 17.94
CA GLU A 77 18.61 -24.53 19.40
C GLU A 77 17.62 -25.61 19.82
N LEU A 78 16.41 -25.62 19.26
CA LEU A 78 15.41 -26.67 19.48
C LEU A 78 15.92 -28.06 19.11
N ALA A 79 16.66 -28.17 18.00
CA ALA A 79 17.22 -29.44 17.56
C ALA A 79 18.25 -30.02 18.54
N LYS A 80 19.02 -29.18 19.26
CA LYS A 80 19.98 -29.63 20.29
C LYS A 80 19.28 -30.28 21.48
N ASP A 81 18.07 -29.84 21.77
CA ASP A 81 17.23 -30.34 22.86
C ASP A 81 16.20 -31.38 22.34
N GLY A 82 16.41 -31.95 21.15
CA GLY A 82 15.55 -32.99 20.59
C GLY A 82 14.12 -32.53 20.26
N GLY A 83 13.90 -31.23 20.06
CA GLY A 83 12.58 -30.63 19.89
C GLY A 83 11.84 -30.37 21.21
N ASP A 84 12.48 -30.56 22.36
CA ASP A 84 11.88 -30.25 23.65
C ASP A 84 11.89 -28.73 23.90
N VAL A 85 10.72 -28.12 23.67
CA VAL A 85 10.45 -26.70 23.91
C VAL A 85 10.74 -26.31 25.37
N LYS A 86 10.44 -27.18 26.34
CA LYS A 86 10.66 -26.88 27.75
C LYS A 86 12.16 -26.86 28.06
N ALA A 87 12.88 -27.89 27.62
CA ALA A 87 14.33 -27.97 27.85
C ALA A 87 15.05 -26.79 27.19
N THR A 88 14.65 -26.42 25.97
CA THR A 88 15.17 -25.25 25.24
C THR A 88 14.92 -23.96 26.04
N TRP A 89 13.69 -23.74 26.50
CA TRP A 89 13.34 -22.57 27.32
C TRP A 89 14.13 -22.51 28.64
N GLU A 90 14.23 -23.62 29.38
CA GLU A 90 14.97 -23.67 30.65
C GLU A 90 16.46 -23.37 30.47
N ARG A 91 17.05 -23.79 29.35
CA ARG A 91 18.45 -23.52 29.01
C ARG A 91 18.68 -22.08 28.58
N LEU A 92 17.74 -21.49 27.84
CA LEU A 92 17.90 -20.16 27.25
C LEU A 92 17.52 -19.00 28.19
N LYS A 93 16.58 -19.20 29.13
CA LYS A 93 16.02 -18.12 29.96
C LYS A 93 17.04 -17.31 30.77
N ASP A 94 18.15 -17.93 31.16
CA ASP A 94 19.19 -17.31 32.00
C ASP A 94 20.45 -16.89 31.21
N THR A 95 20.42 -17.00 29.87
CA THR A 95 21.59 -16.70 29.01
C THR A 95 21.84 -15.21 28.79
N GLY A 96 20.84 -14.36 29.07
CA GLY A 96 20.89 -12.93 28.79
C GLY A 96 20.80 -12.57 27.30
N LEU A 97 20.69 -13.54 26.39
CA LEU A 97 20.50 -13.31 24.96
C LEU A 97 19.28 -12.43 24.69
N GLN A 98 19.39 -11.54 23.71
CA GLN A 98 18.34 -10.58 23.36
C GLN A 98 17.90 -10.75 21.91
N ILE A 99 16.64 -10.43 21.65
CA ILE A 99 16.04 -10.26 20.33
C ILE A 99 16.18 -8.79 19.93
N THR A 100 16.41 -8.58 18.64
CA THR A 100 16.42 -7.28 18.00
C THR A 100 15.37 -7.25 16.90
N GLU A 101 14.73 -6.09 16.75
CA GLU A 101 13.66 -5.83 15.80
C GLU A 101 13.98 -4.58 14.97
N TRP A 102 13.71 -4.65 13.67
CA TRP A 102 13.68 -3.46 12.83
C TRP A 102 12.27 -2.88 12.85
N ARG A 103 12.18 -1.63 13.31
CA ARG A 103 10.95 -0.81 13.33
C ARG A 103 11.14 0.32 12.36
N GLY A 104 10.12 0.68 11.61
CA GLY A 104 10.24 1.76 10.65
C GLY A 104 8.92 2.37 10.23
N ALA A 105 9.07 3.43 9.46
CA ALA A 105 7.98 4.12 8.80
C ALA A 105 8.17 4.08 7.28
N SER A 106 7.07 4.07 6.54
CA SER A 106 7.10 4.07 5.09
C SER A 106 7.52 5.45 4.57
N ALA A 107 8.30 5.44 3.50
CA ALA A 107 8.69 6.62 2.75
C ALA A 107 8.59 6.32 1.26
N PHE A 108 8.23 7.33 0.48
CA PHE A 108 8.12 7.20 -0.96
C PHE A 108 8.98 8.28 -1.62
N VAL A 109 9.79 7.88 -2.58
CA VAL A 109 10.49 8.81 -3.45
C VAL A 109 9.84 8.79 -4.82
N PHE A 110 9.64 9.97 -5.39
CA PHE A 110 9.00 10.16 -6.69
C PHE A 110 9.91 10.97 -7.60
N ALA A 111 9.77 10.77 -8.91
CA ALA A 111 10.30 11.71 -9.89
C ALA A 111 9.44 11.71 -11.16
N PRO A 112 9.12 12.88 -11.73
CA PRO A 112 8.35 12.97 -12.95
C PRO A 112 9.15 12.43 -14.15
N THR A 113 8.46 11.73 -15.06
CA THR A 113 8.99 11.30 -16.36
C THR A 113 8.28 11.98 -17.53
N GLY A 114 7.19 12.71 -17.26
CA GLY A 114 6.40 13.43 -18.26
C GLY A 114 5.29 14.28 -17.65
N PRO A 115 4.44 14.89 -18.48
CA PRO A 115 3.41 15.82 -18.02
C PRO A 115 2.11 15.14 -17.56
N ALA A 116 1.82 13.91 -17.99
CA ALA A 116 0.54 13.27 -17.64
C ALA A 116 0.56 12.71 -16.20
N PRO A 117 -0.62 12.47 -15.59
CA PRO A 117 -0.73 12.04 -14.19
C PRO A 117 0.06 10.77 -13.84
N ALA A 118 0.18 9.83 -14.78
CA ALA A 118 0.90 8.57 -14.61
C ALA A 118 2.36 8.60 -15.09
N ASP A 119 2.86 9.75 -15.56
CA ASP A 119 4.22 9.89 -16.08
C ASP A 119 5.20 10.24 -14.95
N TYR A 120 5.44 9.26 -14.08
CA TYR A 120 6.41 9.35 -13.00
C TYR A 120 6.94 7.97 -12.60
N ILE A 121 8.05 7.96 -11.87
CA ILE A 121 8.54 6.80 -11.12
C ILE A 121 8.23 6.95 -9.63
N GLN A 122 8.09 5.82 -8.95
CA GLN A 122 7.96 5.72 -7.51
C GLN A 122 8.96 4.70 -6.97
N ILE A 123 9.57 5.01 -5.83
CA ILE A 123 10.40 4.10 -5.04
C ILE A 123 9.79 4.01 -3.64
N ALA A 124 9.33 2.82 -3.25
CA ALA A 124 8.85 2.54 -1.91
C ALA A 124 10.04 2.16 -1.01
N LEU A 125 10.18 2.90 0.09
CA LEU A 125 11.28 2.80 1.04
C LEU A 125 10.76 2.64 2.47
N GLY A 126 11.54 1.95 3.29
CA GLY A 126 11.34 1.84 4.72
C GLY A 126 12.44 2.63 5.41
N ARG A 127 12.07 3.60 6.26
CA ARG A 127 13.00 4.29 7.14
C ARG A 127 13.07 3.54 8.46
N GLU A 128 14.07 2.69 8.61
CA GLU A 128 14.10 1.65 9.64
C GLU A 128 15.21 1.91 10.67
N VAL A 129 14.92 1.61 11.93
CA VAL A 129 15.84 1.64 13.06
C VAL A 129 15.81 0.26 13.71
N GLU A 130 16.99 -0.24 14.09
CA GLU A 130 17.11 -1.49 14.82
C GLU A 130 17.08 -1.22 16.33
N TRP A 131 16.22 -1.94 17.02
CA TRP A 131 16.02 -1.82 18.45
C TRP A 131 16.30 -3.15 19.14
N ARG A 132 16.85 -3.08 20.35
CA ARG A 132 16.82 -4.19 21.30
C ARG A 132 15.40 -4.33 21.82
N ALA A 133 14.76 -5.45 21.48
CA ALA A 133 13.34 -5.65 21.74
C ALA A 133 13.08 -6.34 23.08
N GLY A 134 13.97 -7.23 23.53
CA GLY A 134 13.83 -7.95 24.80
C GLY A 134 14.58 -9.27 24.81
N PRO A 135 14.41 -10.10 25.85
CA PRO A 135 15.12 -11.38 25.97
C PRO A 135 14.69 -12.39 24.91
N VAL A 136 15.58 -13.32 24.56
CA VAL A 136 15.35 -14.38 23.55
C VAL A 136 14.18 -15.31 23.88
N VAL A 137 13.89 -15.47 25.17
CA VAL A 137 12.70 -16.15 25.68
C VAL A 137 12.15 -15.36 26.86
N ASN A 138 10.83 -15.45 27.12
CA ASN A 138 10.25 -14.84 28.31
C ASN A 138 10.66 -15.67 29.54
N PRO A 139 11.39 -15.12 30.53
CA PRO A 139 11.80 -15.89 31.70
C PRO A 139 10.63 -16.25 32.63
N ASP A 140 9.55 -15.48 32.60
CA ASP A 140 8.37 -15.65 33.46
C ASP A 140 7.24 -16.44 32.78
N TYR A 141 7.36 -16.71 31.48
CA TYR A 141 6.37 -17.42 30.70
C TYR A 141 7.01 -18.56 29.91
N ARG A 142 6.67 -19.79 30.32
CA ARG A 142 7.06 -20.99 29.57
C ARG A 142 6.22 -21.11 28.29
N PRO A 143 6.85 -21.24 27.12
CA PRO A 143 6.14 -21.40 25.85
C PRO A 143 5.48 -22.77 25.72
N TRP A 144 4.37 -22.82 24.99
CA TRP A 144 3.56 -24.04 24.79
C TRP A 144 3.88 -24.79 23.50
N GLY A 145 4.55 -24.14 22.55
CA GLY A 145 4.92 -24.75 21.28
C GLY A 145 6.09 -24.04 20.60
N GLU A 146 6.66 -24.69 19.59
CA GLU A 146 7.80 -24.19 18.83
C GLU A 146 7.54 -22.81 18.22
N GLN A 147 6.31 -22.56 17.76
CA GLN A 147 5.94 -21.29 17.14
C GLN A 147 6.12 -20.10 18.08
N GLU A 148 5.91 -20.27 19.39
CA GLU A 148 6.11 -19.20 20.38
C GLU A 148 7.59 -18.87 20.60
N LEU A 149 8.50 -19.81 20.30
CA LEU A 149 9.94 -19.58 20.31
C LEU A 149 10.42 -18.96 18.99
N LEU A 150 9.85 -19.37 17.86
CA LEU A 150 10.23 -18.90 16.53
C LEU A 150 9.71 -17.48 16.23
N ASP A 151 8.50 -17.14 16.71
CA ASP A 151 7.91 -15.81 16.58
C ASP A 151 7.26 -15.35 17.90
N PRO A 152 8.07 -14.94 18.90
CA PRO A 152 7.55 -14.54 20.20
C PRO A 152 6.69 -13.29 20.14
N SER A 153 5.58 -13.30 20.89
CA SER A 153 4.63 -12.17 20.95
C SER A 153 5.06 -11.05 21.90
N TRP A 154 5.99 -11.32 22.82
CA TRP A 154 6.51 -10.41 23.85
C TRP A 154 7.81 -9.72 23.38
N PRO A 155 7.71 -8.73 22.49
CA PRO A 155 7.99 -7.34 22.91
C PRO A 155 7.12 -6.31 22.17
N ARG A 156 6.08 -6.78 21.47
CA ARG A 156 5.26 -5.97 20.58
C ARG A 156 4.18 -5.25 21.38
N ARG A 157 4.46 -4.05 21.94
CA ARG A 157 3.41 -3.07 22.31
C ARG A 157 3.92 -1.70 22.75
N ASP A 158 5.10 -1.59 23.35
CA ASP A 158 5.54 -0.31 23.92
C ASP A 158 6.64 0.39 23.08
N PRO A 159 6.67 1.73 23.05
CA PRO A 159 7.81 2.49 22.56
C PRO A 159 9.06 2.08 23.35
N LEU A 160 10.12 1.74 22.63
CA LEU A 160 11.40 1.41 23.25
C LEU A 160 12.18 2.70 23.53
N PRO A 161 12.87 2.80 24.69
CA PRO A 161 13.66 3.98 25.01
C PRO A 161 14.85 4.09 24.06
N ASP A 162 15.32 5.31 23.78
CA ASP A 162 16.48 5.56 22.91
C ASP A 162 17.75 4.80 23.32
N THR A 163 17.87 4.43 24.60
CA THR A 163 18.96 3.59 25.12
C THR A 163 19.00 2.18 24.52
N ASP A 164 17.88 1.68 23.98
CA ASP A 164 17.76 0.38 23.34
C ASP A 164 17.97 0.43 21.82
N ARG A 165 18.23 1.62 21.26
CA ARG A 165 18.55 1.77 19.85
C ARG A 165 19.95 1.20 19.55
N LEU A 166 20.02 0.30 18.57
CA LEU A 166 21.26 -0.38 18.20
C LEU A 166 21.84 0.14 16.89
N ALA A 167 21.00 0.39 15.88
CA ALA A 167 21.45 0.82 14.57
C ALA A 167 20.40 1.66 13.84
N GLY A 168 20.84 2.36 12.78
CA GLY A 168 19.99 3.19 11.94
C GLY A 168 19.94 4.67 12.36
N PRO A 169 19.12 5.49 11.67
CA PRO A 169 18.13 5.07 10.70
C PRO A 169 18.81 4.60 9.41
N VAL A 170 18.18 3.68 8.70
CA VAL A 170 18.57 3.27 7.35
C VAL A 170 17.37 3.30 6.43
N TYR A 171 17.57 3.62 5.16
CA TYR A 171 16.56 3.41 4.14
C TYR A 171 16.75 2.04 3.48
N ARG A 172 15.67 1.27 3.38
CA ARG A 172 15.65 0.00 2.61
C ARG A 172 14.53 0.02 1.60
N LEU A 173 14.70 -0.69 0.49
CA LEU A 173 13.59 -0.95 -0.42
C LEU A 173 12.49 -1.72 0.31
N LEU A 174 11.27 -1.19 0.30
CA LEU A 174 10.07 -1.88 0.76
C LEU A 174 9.54 -2.76 -0.37
N ASP A 175 10.19 -3.90 -0.57
CA ASP A 175 9.82 -4.82 -1.64
C ASP A 175 8.62 -5.71 -1.28
N ARG A 176 7.47 -5.06 -1.07
CA ARG A 176 6.19 -5.76 -0.94
C ARG A 176 5.84 -6.33 -2.32
N ALA A 177 6.13 -7.61 -2.56
CA ALA A 177 5.84 -8.32 -3.81
C ALA A 177 6.50 -7.74 -5.07
N GLY A 178 7.82 -7.57 -5.06
CA GLY A 178 8.61 -7.25 -6.26
C GLY A 178 8.39 -5.84 -6.83
N SER A 179 7.74 -4.95 -6.08
CA SER A 179 7.21 -3.66 -6.56
C SER A 179 7.81 -2.46 -5.82
N ALA A 180 9.00 -2.60 -5.21
CA ALA A 180 9.68 -1.48 -4.55
C ALA A 180 9.98 -0.32 -5.51
N PHE A 181 10.26 -0.59 -6.78
CA PHE A 181 10.41 0.42 -7.84
C PHE A 181 9.31 0.25 -8.89
N VAL A 182 8.65 1.35 -9.24
CA VAL A 182 7.55 1.36 -10.21
C VAL A 182 7.72 2.52 -11.19
N HIS A 183 7.76 2.22 -12.49
CA HIS A 183 7.46 3.20 -13.54
C HIS A 183 5.95 3.16 -13.81
N VAL A 184 5.22 4.18 -13.35
CA VAL A 184 3.76 4.12 -13.15
C VAL A 184 3.01 3.89 -14.46
N ARG A 185 3.37 4.59 -15.55
CA ARG A 185 2.80 4.35 -16.88
C ARG A 185 2.87 2.87 -17.30
N SER A 186 4.08 2.30 -17.25
CA SER A 186 4.29 0.90 -17.65
C SER A 186 3.62 -0.09 -16.69
N PHE A 187 3.44 0.29 -15.43
CA PHE A 187 2.69 -0.50 -14.46
C PHE A 187 1.20 -0.52 -14.80
N LEU A 188 0.59 0.62 -15.12
CA LEU A 188 -0.81 0.70 -15.52
C LEU A 188 -1.09 -0.06 -16.83
N ASP A 189 -0.19 0.04 -17.81
CA ASP A 189 -0.28 -0.72 -19.05
C ASP A 189 -0.28 -2.24 -18.78
N ARG A 190 0.53 -2.66 -17.78
CA ARG A 190 0.57 -4.06 -17.32
C ARG A 190 -0.73 -4.47 -16.64
N CYS A 191 -1.30 -3.63 -15.76
CA CYS A 191 -2.62 -3.89 -15.15
C CYS A 191 -3.70 -4.10 -16.23
N GLY A 192 -3.76 -3.18 -17.21
CA GLY A 192 -4.72 -3.25 -18.32
C GLY A 192 -4.56 -4.49 -19.18
N ARG A 193 -3.31 -4.88 -19.48
CA ARG A 193 -3.04 -6.09 -20.26
C ARG A 193 -3.42 -7.36 -19.51
N ILE A 194 -3.02 -7.50 -18.25
CA ILE A 194 -3.28 -8.72 -17.45
C ILE A 194 -4.77 -8.90 -17.22
N GLU A 195 -5.52 -7.84 -16.89
CA GLU A 195 -6.97 -7.95 -16.74
C GLU A 195 -7.66 -8.36 -18.04
N ARG A 196 -7.23 -7.80 -19.17
CA ARG A 196 -7.74 -8.18 -20.49
C ARG A 196 -7.47 -9.65 -20.78
N GLU A 197 -6.24 -10.11 -20.60
CA GLU A 197 -5.84 -11.51 -20.78
C GLU A 197 -6.68 -12.45 -19.90
N LYS A 198 -6.88 -12.10 -18.61
CA LYS A 198 -7.73 -12.86 -17.68
C LYS A 198 -9.18 -12.98 -18.16
N ARG A 199 -9.75 -11.88 -18.68
CA ARG A 199 -11.14 -11.87 -19.18
C ARG A 199 -11.27 -12.64 -20.48
N GLU A 200 -10.34 -12.45 -21.41
CA GLU A 200 -10.29 -13.18 -22.67
C GLU A 200 -10.15 -14.69 -22.47
N ALA A 201 -9.34 -15.12 -21.49
CA ALA A 201 -9.23 -16.54 -21.15
C ALA A 201 -10.57 -17.15 -20.67
N LYS A 202 -11.44 -16.34 -20.06
CA LYS A 202 -12.80 -16.74 -19.62
C LYS A 202 -13.85 -16.65 -20.74
N ARG A 203 -13.49 -16.19 -21.94
CA ARG A 203 -14.46 -15.99 -23.03
C ARG A 203 -15.31 -17.23 -23.34
N PRO A 204 -14.75 -18.43 -23.55
CA PRO A 204 -15.57 -19.60 -23.86
C PRO A 204 -16.53 -19.98 -22.74
N GLU A 205 -16.14 -19.73 -21.48
CA GLU A 205 -17.01 -19.96 -20.32
C GLU A 205 -18.14 -18.94 -20.27
N MET A 206 -17.84 -17.65 -20.43
CA MET A 206 -18.83 -16.57 -20.36
C MET A 206 -19.83 -16.63 -21.51
N GLU A 207 -19.40 -17.02 -22.72
CA GLU A 207 -20.28 -17.22 -23.88
C GLU A 207 -21.28 -18.37 -23.68
N ARG A 208 -20.91 -19.41 -22.91
CA ARG A 208 -21.80 -20.54 -22.57
C ARG A 208 -22.65 -20.29 -21.33
N ARG A 209 -22.31 -19.28 -20.51
CA ARG A 209 -22.96 -19.04 -19.23
C ARG A 209 -24.38 -18.50 -19.42
N VAL A 210 -25.35 -19.11 -18.74
CA VAL A 210 -26.75 -18.67 -18.69
C VAL A 210 -27.15 -18.37 -17.25
N VAL A 211 -27.91 -17.29 -17.05
CA VAL A 211 -28.52 -16.92 -15.77
C VAL A 211 -29.96 -17.41 -15.77
N ARG A 212 -30.35 -18.13 -14.71
CA ARG A 212 -31.69 -18.68 -14.52
C ARG A 212 -32.45 -17.87 -13.48
N GLU A 213 -33.57 -17.29 -13.86
CA GLU A 213 -34.47 -16.56 -12.97
C GLU A 213 -35.77 -17.34 -12.82
N THR A 214 -36.16 -17.63 -11.58
CA THR A 214 -37.45 -18.29 -11.28
C THR A 214 -38.48 -17.25 -10.90
N GLY A 215 -39.49 -17.07 -11.74
CA GLY A 215 -40.58 -16.13 -11.51
C GLY A 215 -41.66 -16.66 -10.56
N PRO A 216 -42.60 -15.79 -10.12
CA PRO A 216 -43.76 -16.19 -9.35
C PRO A 216 -44.58 -17.23 -10.12
N GLY A 217 -44.76 -18.43 -9.56
CA GLY A 217 -45.44 -19.55 -10.22
C GLY A 217 -44.52 -20.63 -10.81
N GLY A 218 -43.20 -20.54 -10.59
CA GLY A 218 -42.24 -21.61 -10.94
C GLY A 218 -41.75 -21.60 -12.39
N ALA A 219 -42.18 -20.61 -13.19
CA ALA A 219 -41.64 -20.41 -14.54
C ALA A 219 -40.17 -20.00 -14.48
N THR A 220 -39.30 -20.74 -15.16
CA THR A 220 -37.86 -20.43 -15.24
C THR A 220 -37.56 -19.72 -16.55
N ARG A 221 -36.88 -18.57 -16.47
CA ARG A 221 -36.33 -17.84 -17.62
C ARG A 221 -34.82 -18.00 -17.65
N GLU A 222 -34.28 -18.41 -18.79
CA GLU A 222 -32.83 -18.46 -19.02
C GLU A 222 -32.41 -17.25 -19.87
N THR A 223 -31.40 -16.50 -19.40
CA THR A 223 -30.82 -15.36 -20.12
C THR A 223 -29.32 -15.57 -20.27
N PRO A 224 -28.75 -15.51 -21.50
CA PRO A 224 -27.30 -15.56 -21.69
C PRO A 224 -26.59 -14.45 -20.90
N PHE A 225 -25.48 -14.80 -20.24
CA PHE A 225 -24.74 -13.86 -19.38
C PHE A 225 -24.29 -12.59 -20.12
N LEU A 226 -23.79 -12.73 -21.34
CA LEU A 226 -23.34 -11.59 -22.15
C LEU A 226 -24.49 -10.70 -22.65
N ASN A 227 -25.75 -11.14 -22.58
CA ASN A 227 -26.88 -10.26 -22.82
C ASN A 227 -27.15 -9.35 -21.62
N LEU A 228 -26.79 -9.79 -20.40
CA LEU A 228 -26.92 -9.01 -19.18
C LEU A 228 -25.72 -8.06 -18.98
N VAL A 229 -24.53 -8.48 -19.42
CA VAL A 229 -23.28 -7.71 -19.28
C VAL A 229 -22.55 -7.68 -20.64
N PRO A 230 -23.06 -6.91 -21.62
CA PRO A 230 -22.50 -6.90 -22.97
C PRO A 230 -21.07 -6.35 -23.04
N ASP A 231 -20.71 -5.50 -22.08
CA ASP A 231 -19.41 -4.85 -21.97
C ASP A 231 -18.40 -5.65 -21.10
N TYR A 232 -18.65 -6.94 -20.83
CA TYR A 232 -17.80 -7.76 -19.97
C TYR A 232 -16.31 -7.73 -20.39
N PHE A 233 -16.04 -7.72 -21.69
CA PHE A 233 -14.66 -7.69 -22.22
C PHE A 233 -14.07 -6.28 -22.37
N GLU A 234 -14.90 -5.25 -22.27
CA GLU A 234 -14.49 -3.83 -22.33
C GLU A 234 -14.19 -3.26 -20.93
N PHE A 235 -14.15 -4.13 -19.92
CA PHE A 235 -13.87 -3.76 -18.54
C PHE A 235 -12.55 -3.00 -18.41
N VAL A 236 -12.62 -1.83 -17.76
CA VAL A 236 -11.46 -1.02 -17.43
C VAL A 236 -11.11 -1.25 -15.96
N PRO A 237 -9.90 -1.77 -15.64
CA PRO A 237 -9.44 -1.94 -14.26
C PRO A 237 -9.50 -0.65 -13.45
N ARG A 238 -9.76 -0.80 -12.14
CA ARG A 238 -9.81 0.32 -11.19
C ARG A 238 -8.53 1.17 -11.19
N GLU A 239 -7.37 0.55 -11.42
CA GLU A 239 -6.06 1.21 -11.51
C GLU A 239 -6.03 2.24 -12.65
N LEU A 240 -6.54 1.87 -13.83
CA LEU A 240 -6.64 2.76 -14.98
C LEU A 240 -7.73 3.84 -14.77
N ARG A 241 -8.84 3.46 -14.13
CA ARG A 241 -9.93 4.40 -13.82
C ARG A 241 -9.48 5.49 -12.86
N PHE A 242 -8.73 5.16 -11.82
CA PHE A 242 -8.19 6.13 -10.86
C PHE A 242 -7.41 7.26 -11.56
N PHE A 243 -6.48 6.91 -12.45
CA PHE A 243 -5.69 7.90 -13.18
C PHE A 243 -6.48 8.65 -14.25
N ARG A 244 -7.47 8.00 -14.87
CA ARG A 244 -8.39 8.66 -15.82
C ARG A 244 -9.27 9.68 -15.11
N ASP A 245 -9.86 9.31 -13.98
CA ASP A 245 -10.70 10.18 -13.18
C ASP A 245 -9.89 11.35 -12.58
N TRP A 246 -8.59 11.15 -12.30
CA TRP A 246 -7.68 12.25 -11.98
C TRP A 246 -7.50 13.24 -13.15
N GLU A 247 -7.22 12.73 -14.36
CA GLU A 247 -7.06 13.58 -15.55
C GLU A 247 -8.35 14.31 -15.93
N ASP A 248 -9.51 13.69 -15.68
CA ASP A 248 -10.83 14.19 -16.06
C ASP A 248 -11.51 15.06 -14.97
N SER A 249 -10.83 15.34 -13.85
CA SER A 249 -11.37 16.13 -12.71
C SER A 249 -10.60 17.44 -12.47
N SER A 250 -11.07 18.23 -11.51
CA SER A 250 -10.40 19.43 -11.02
C SER A 250 -9.04 19.15 -10.35
N ALA A 251 -8.74 17.88 -10.02
CA ALA A 251 -7.43 17.43 -9.54
C ALA A 251 -6.35 17.43 -10.63
N ARG A 252 -6.73 17.43 -11.92
CA ARG A 252 -5.83 17.34 -13.08
C ARG A 252 -4.55 18.19 -13.02
N PRO A 253 -4.57 19.46 -12.57
CA PRO A 253 -3.35 20.29 -12.55
C PRO A 253 -2.32 19.83 -11.53
N GLN A 254 -2.73 19.03 -10.53
CA GLN A 254 -1.87 18.54 -9.47
C GLN A 254 -1.21 17.22 -9.86
N ARG A 255 0.02 17.00 -9.38
CA ARG A 255 0.72 15.73 -9.54
C ARG A 255 0.10 14.69 -8.61
N VAL A 256 -0.27 13.52 -9.13
CA VAL A 256 -0.79 12.40 -8.32
C VAL A 256 0.14 12.10 -7.15
N PHE A 257 1.44 11.98 -7.43
CA PHE A 257 2.46 11.67 -6.42
C PHE A 257 2.70 12.76 -5.37
N ALA A 258 2.17 13.98 -5.56
CA ALA A 258 2.21 15.02 -4.52
C ALA A 258 1.19 14.74 -3.40
N HIS A 259 0.21 13.88 -3.65
CA HIS A 259 -0.89 13.63 -2.72
C HIS A 259 -1.16 12.13 -2.45
N TRP A 260 -0.82 11.22 -3.36
CA TRP A 260 -0.95 9.77 -3.20
C TRP A 260 0.34 9.02 -3.55
N ALA A 261 0.76 8.13 -2.66
CA ALA A 261 1.62 7.01 -3.00
C ALA A 261 0.78 5.81 -3.49
N LEU A 262 1.44 4.84 -4.13
CA LEU A 262 0.81 3.59 -4.57
C LEU A 262 1.44 2.41 -3.81
N ASP A 263 0.65 1.69 -3.02
CA ASP A 263 1.06 0.37 -2.50
C ASP A 263 0.93 -0.67 -3.63
N ALA A 264 1.88 -0.63 -4.58
CA ALA A 264 1.90 -1.51 -5.75
C ALA A 264 2.20 -2.96 -5.37
N ARG A 265 1.58 -3.89 -6.10
CA ARG A 265 1.72 -5.33 -5.94
C ARG A 265 1.76 -6.00 -7.31
N ASP A 266 2.69 -6.92 -7.50
CA ASP A 266 2.78 -7.77 -8.68
C ASP A 266 3.26 -9.15 -8.24
N TYR A 267 2.32 -10.05 -7.99
CA TYR A 267 2.64 -11.41 -7.52
C TYR A 267 1.79 -12.45 -8.23
N THR A 268 2.29 -13.67 -8.24
CA THR A 268 1.53 -14.84 -8.70
C THR A 268 1.09 -15.66 -7.51
N TYR A 269 -0.21 -15.89 -7.39
CA TYR A 269 -0.79 -16.73 -6.35
C TYR A 269 -1.65 -17.82 -7.00
N LYS A 270 -1.36 -19.09 -6.66
CA LYS A 270 -2.06 -20.27 -7.22
C LYS A 270 -2.15 -20.29 -8.75
N GLY A 271 -1.11 -19.81 -9.43
CA GLY A 271 -1.03 -19.76 -10.89
C GLY A 271 -1.72 -18.55 -11.53
N GLU A 272 -2.43 -17.73 -10.74
CA GLU A 272 -3.01 -16.48 -11.21
C GLU A 272 -2.13 -15.30 -10.81
N ARG A 273 -1.73 -14.49 -11.80
CA ARG A 273 -0.95 -13.29 -11.56
C ARG A 273 -1.88 -12.14 -11.20
N GLU A 274 -1.69 -11.55 -10.03
CA GLU A 274 -2.39 -10.35 -9.56
C GLU A 274 -1.47 -9.14 -9.64
N VAL A 275 -1.92 -8.11 -10.36
CA VAL A 275 -1.20 -6.85 -10.51
C VAL A 275 -2.16 -5.69 -10.26
N GLY A 276 -1.77 -4.81 -9.35
CA GLY A 276 -2.57 -3.65 -8.98
C GLY A 276 -1.91 -2.86 -7.85
N PHE A 277 -2.58 -1.83 -7.36
CA PHE A 277 -2.11 -1.05 -6.22
C PHE A 277 -3.27 -0.73 -5.29
N ILE A 278 -2.94 -0.34 -4.06
CA ILE A 278 -3.87 0.39 -3.17
C ILE A 278 -3.37 1.84 -3.08
N PRO A 279 -4.20 2.86 -3.41
CA PRO A 279 -3.78 4.26 -3.37
C PRO A 279 -3.65 4.71 -1.93
N ARG A 280 -2.46 5.11 -1.52
CA ARG A 280 -2.17 5.56 -0.15
C ARG A 280 -2.08 7.09 -0.11
N PRO A 281 -3.06 7.80 0.48
CA PRO A 281 -2.95 9.25 0.64
C PRO A 281 -1.74 9.60 1.51
N LEU A 282 -1.00 10.64 1.11
CA LEU A 282 0.17 11.15 1.84
C LEU A 282 -0.21 12.11 2.97
N LYS A 283 -1.43 12.66 2.89
CA LYS A 283 -2.03 13.50 3.93
C LYS A 283 -3.39 12.93 4.28
N MET A 284 -3.52 12.49 5.53
CA MET A 284 -4.78 11.93 6.05
C MET A 284 -5.67 13.07 6.56
N PRO A 285 -6.99 13.04 6.29
CA PRO A 285 -7.91 13.91 6.99
C PRO A 285 -7.96 13.53 8.48
N ARG A 286 -8.39 14.47 9.33
CA ARG A 286 -8.46 14.26 10.78
C ARG A 286 -9.52 13.24 11.17
N GLU A 287 -10.64 13.25 10.46
CA GLU A 287 -11.80 12.42 10.75
C GLU A 287 -12.30 11.72 9.49
N ARG A 288 -13.00 10.61 9.70
CA ARG A 288 -13.69 9.89 8.62
C ARG A 288 -15.00 10.60 8.28
N LEU A 289 -15.29 10.73 7.00
CA LEU A 289 -16.55 11.22 6.49
C LEU A 289 -17.51 10.03 6.25
N LEU A 290 -18.44 9.87 7.18
CA LEU A 290 -19.48 8.84 7.16
C LEU A 290 -20.84 9.45 6.80
N LEU A 291 -21.70 8.68 6.14
CA LEU A 291 -23.09 9.07 5.90
C LEU A 291 -23.95 8.71 7.12
N THR A 292 -24.62 9.70 7.71
CA THR A 292 -25.65 9.44 8.72
C THR A 292 -27.05 9.70 8.16
N PRO A 293 -28.10 9.01 8.64
CA PRO A 293 -29.47 9.20 8.16
C PRO A 293 -29.97 10.65 8.25
N GLU A 294 -29.46 11.41 9.22
CA GLU A 294 -29.84 12.80 9.49
C GLU A 294 -29.05 13.81 8.64
N THR A 295 -27.95 13.38 8.00
CA THR A 295 -27.08 14.29 7.26
C THR A 295 -27.73 14.66 5.92
N SER A 296 -28.04 15.94 5.73
CA SER A 296 -28.55 16.44 4.46
C SER A 296 -27.45 16.49 3.39
N VAL A 297 -27.83 16.40 2.12
CA VAL A 297 -26.88 16.48 1.00
C VAL A 297 -26.11 17.81 0.97
N HIS A 298 -26.71 18.91 1.44
CA HIS A 298 -26.03 20.20 1.55
C HIS A 298 -24.93 20.19 2.62
N GLN A 299 -25.19 19.59 3.77
CA GLN A 299 -24.15 19.39 4.80
C GLN A 299 -23.04 18.46 4.30
N LEU A 300 -23.34 17.48 3.44
CA LEU A 300 -22.31 16.67 2.81
C LEU A 300 -21.39 17.52 1.92
N MET A 301 -21.93 18.49 1.17
CA MET A 301 -21.12 19.42 0.36
C MET A 301 -20.11 20.18 1.21
N ASP A 302 -20.55 20.77 2.33
CA ASP A 302 -19.65 21.49 3.23
C ASP A 302 -18.55 20.57 3.81
N ARG A 303 -18.90 19.32 4.12
CA ARG A 303 -17.96 18.33 4.68
C ARG A 303 -16.94 17.85 3.64
N ILE A 304 -17.32 17.64 2.39
CA ILE A 304 -16.36 17.25 1.34
C ILE A 304 -15.39 18.39 1.01
N GLU A 305 -15.85 19.65 1.03
CA GLU A 305 -14.98 20.83 0.84
C GLU A 305 -13.98 20.98 1.99
N ALA A 306 -14.41 20.71 3.24
CA ALA A 306 -13.51 20.68 4.38
C ALA A 306 -12.44 19.59 4.23
N VAL A 307 -12.82 18.39 3.79
CA VAL A 307 -11.88 17.29 3.51
C VAL A 307 -10.88 17.69 2.42
N ASP A 308 -11.34 18.28 1.31
CA ASP A 308 -10.47 18.78 0.24
C ASP A 308 -9.46 19.81 0.74
N GLY A 309 -9.91 20.73 1.60
CA GLY A 309 -9.03 21.71 2.25
C GLY A 309 -8.00 21.07 3.17
N GLU A 310 -8.39 20.04 3.92
CA GLU A 310 -7.47 19.27 4.77
C GLU A 310 -6.41 18.55 3.94
N VAL A 311 -6.77 17.88 2.85
CA VAL A 311 -5.79 17.17 2.01
C VAL A 311 -5.05 18.06 1.00
N GLY A 312 -5.53 19.30 0.81
CA GLY A 312 -4.95 20.28 -0.11
C GLY A 312 -5.15 19.94 -1.58
N LEU A 313 -6.21 19.19 -1.92
CA LEU A 313 -6.52 18.78 -3.29
C LEU A 313 -8.01 19.04 -3.56
N PRO A 314 -8.39 19.83 -4.59
CA PRO A 314 -9.77 19.88 -5.05
C PRO A 314 -10.23 18.51 -5.53
N PHE A 315 -11.42 18.10 -5.11
CA PHE A 315 -11.99 16.78 -5.39
C PHE A 315 -11.17 15.62 -4.78
N GLY A 316 -10.33 15.90 -3.79
CA GLY A 316 -9.55 14.90 -3.07
C GLY A 316 -10.40 13.92 -2.26
N TRP A 317 -11.55 14.37 -1.75
CA TRP A 317 -12.54 13.52 -1.08
C TRP A 317 -12.99 12.34 -1.96
N PHE A 318 -13.08 12.52 -3.28
CA PHE A 318 -13.45 11.46 -4.21
C PHE A 318 -12.38 10.37 -4.26
N PHE A 319 -11.09 10.74 -4.34
CA PHE A 319 -10.01 9.76 -4.35
C PHE A 319 -9.86 9.07 -2.99
N LEU A 320 -10.11 9.77 -1.88
CA LEU A 320 -10.25 9.14 -0.56
C LEU A 320 -11.43 8.16 -0.50
N MET A 321 -12.55 8.48 -1.16
CA MET A 321 -13.72 7.61 -1.24
C MET A 321 -13.45 6.36 -2.06
N THR A 322 -12.68 6.43 -3.16
CA THR A 322 -12.30 5.23 -3.91
C THR A 322 -11.44 4.26 -3.10
N HIS A 323 -10.72 4.74 -2.08
CA HIS A 323 -10.07 3.87 -1.09
C HIS A 323 -11.05 3.36 -0.02
N GLY A 324 -12.13 4.08 0.27
CA GLY A 324 -13.21 3.65 1.17
C GLY A 324 -12.93 3.72 2.67
N HIS A 325 -11.71 4.10 3.08
CA HIS A 325 -11.39 4.24 4.51
C HIS A 325 -11.84 5.60 5.04
N TRP A 326 -11.41 6.69 4.42
CA TRP A 326 -11.60 8.04 4.94
C TRP A 326 -12.93 8.68 4.55
N VAL A 327 -13.47 8.31 3.39
CA VAL A 327 -14.79 8.73 2.92
C VAL A 327 -15.55 7.48 2.51
N GLU A 328 -16.76 7.31 3.02
CA GLU A 328 -17.58 6.15 2.67
C GLU A 328 -18.18 6.27 1.26
N PRO A 329 -18.29 5.16 0.49
CA PRO A 329 -18.93 5.18 -0.83
C PRO A 329 -20.36 5.74 -0.83
N ASP A 330 -21.11 5.54 0.25
CA ASP A 330 -22.48 6.04 0.41
C ASP A 330 -22.56 7.57 0.36
N VAL A 331 -21.49 8.27 0.77
CA VAL A 331 -21.38 9.73 0.65
C VAL A 331 -21.38 10.13 -0.83
N GLY A 332 -20.59 9.43 -1.66
CA GLY A 332 -20.55 9.68 -3.11
C GLY A 332 -21.87 9.37 -3.80
N LEU A 333 -22.53 8.27 -3.41
CA LEU A 333 -23.86 7.92 -3.93
C LEU A 333 -24.91 8.98 -3.57
N ALA A 334 -24.92 9.46 -2.32
CA ALA A 334 -25.84 10.50 -1.87
C ALA A 334 -25.63 11.82 -2.62
N ILE A 335 -24.39 12.22 -2.86
CA ILE A 335 -24.05 13.42 -3.64
C ILE A 335 -24.43 13.22 -5.11
N ALA A 336 -24.16 12.04 -5.70
CA ALA A 336 -24.55 11.73 -7.08
C ALA A 336 -26.08 11.81 -7.28
N GLU A 337 -26.87 11.30 -6.34
CA GLU A 337 -28.33 11.46 -6.36
C GLU A 337 -28.76 12.92 -6.17
N GLY A 338 -28.04 13.68 -5.34
CA GLY A 338 -28.20 15.13 -5.21
C GLY A 338 -27.97 15.88 -6.53
N LEU A 339 -26.94 15.51 -7.29
CA LEU A 339 -26.62 16.08 -8.61
C LEU A 339 -27.72 15.74 -9.64
N LYS A 340 -28.13 14.47 -9.72
CA LYS A 340 -29.23 14.02 -10.62
C LYS A 340 -30.53 14.77 -10.33
N ALA A 341 -30.82 15.00 -9.04
CA ALA A 341 -31.97 15.75 -8.58
C ALA A 341 -31.78 17.28 -8.62
N GLN A 342 -30.64 17.78 -9.10
CA GLN A 342 -30.29 19.21 -9.18
C GLN A 342 -30.36 19.95 -7.84
N ARG A 343 -30.16 19.23 -6.72
CA ARG A 343 -30.16 19.79 -5.35
C ARG A 343 -28.81 20.39 -4.97
N VAL A 344 -27.72 19.86 -5.51
CA VAL A 344 -26.35 20.35 -5.28
C VAL A 344 -25.62 20.52 -6.61
N ARG A 345 -24.45 21.16 -6.58
CA ARG A 345 -23.59 21.35 -7.75
C ARG A 345 -22.15 21.05 -7.39
N LEU A 346 -21.42 20.50 -8.34
CA LEU A 346 -19.97 20.39 -8.36
C LEU A 346 -19.46 21.07 -9.66
N PRO A 347 -18.16 21.36 -9.77
CA PRO A 347 -17.57 21.66 -11.07
C PRO A 347 -17.95 20.59 -12.10
N ASP A 348 -18.22 20.99 -13.35
CA ASP A 348 -18.77 20.09 -14.37
C ASP A 348 -17.90 18.83 -14.60
N ALA A 349 -16.57 19.00 -14.54
CA ALA A 349 -15.59 17.91 -14.63
C ALA A 349 -15.78 16.88 -13.49
N ASP A 350 -15.88 17.37 -12.26
CA ASP A 350 -16.02 16.56 -11.05
C ASP A 350 -17.39 15.85 -11.00
N ALA A 351 -18.45 16.57 -11.37
CA ALA A 351 -19.79 15.99 -11.50
C ALA A 351 -19.81 14.86 -12.52
N ALA A 352 -19.17 15.03 -13.69
CA ALA A 352 -19.08 14.00 -14.70
C ALA A 352 -18.31 12.76 -14.20
N VAL A 353 -17.22 12.95 -13.46
CA VAL A 353 -16.45 11.85 -12.85
C VAL A 353 -17.29 11.11 -11.82
N LEU A 354 -17.92 11.81 -10.88
CA LEU A 354 -18.72 11.21 -9.82
C LEU A 354 -19.93 10.44 -10.37
N LEU A 355 -20.62 10.98 -11.38
CA LEU A 355 -21.76 10.31 -12.01
C LEU A 355 -21.35 9.04 -12.73
N ARG A 356 -20.24 9.06 -13.50
CA ARG A 356 -19.67 7.85 -14.12
C ARG A 356 -19.26 6.81 -13.07
N TRP A 357 -18.70 7.25 -11.95
CA TRP A 357 -18.38 6.36 -10.83
C TRP A 357 -19.66 5.76 -10.23
N ALA A 358 -20.71 6.54 -10.00
CA ALA A 358 -21.96 6.05 -9.41
C ALA A 358 -22.69 5.03 -10.31
N GLU A 359 -22.59 5.17 -11.63
CA GLU A 359 -23.13 4.20 -12.60
C GLU A 359 -22.39 2.86 -12.57
N ARG A 360 -21.07 2.89 -12.37
CA ARG A 360 -20.23 1.70 -12.29
C ARG A 360 -19.16 1.92 -11.23
N SER A 361 -19.48 1.64 -9.97
CA SER A 361 -18.57 1.93 -8.87
C SER A 361 -17.28 1.11 -8.95
N TYR A 362 -16.21 1.67 -8.40
CA TYR A 362 -14.98 0.94 -8.11
C TYR A 362 -14.43 1.41 -6.76
N GLY A 363 -13.65 0.53 -6.14
CA GLY A 363 -12.87 0.79 -4.95
C GLY A 363 -11.63 -0.11 -4.90
N PHE A 364 -10.77 0.13 -3.91
CA PHE A 364 -9.48 -0.54 -3.74
C PHE A 364 -9.42 -1.48 -2.54
#